data_AF-A0A4C2AC66-F1
#
_entry.id   AF-A0A4C2AC66-F1
#
_cell.length_a   1.000
_cell.length_b   1.000
_cell.length_c   1.000
_cell.angle_alpha   90.00
_cell.angle_beta   90.00
_cell.angle_gamma   90.00
#
_symmetry.space_group_name_H-M   'P 1'
#
loop_
_entity.id
_entity.type
_entity.pdbx_description
1 polymer ?
#
loop_
_entity_poly.entity_id
_entity_poly.type
_entity_poly.pdbx_seq_one_letter_code
_entity_poly.pdbx_strand_id
1 'polypeptide(L)'
;MASILVNGFKDHTHNRLLIDEAMMNHFGAIITAALLAKAKELLLIGDINQISHIDRHNVFPMSYEKPNTVTIVSRELLLSYRNPMDVAYALNKNYSGLYPTQEGSRSLTMDGYDRNKFFISLLQTLYLAHTQAGKTELKAMECGLGRESRVLTIHETQGLASKNVVIVRTASKKAAIYNSI
;
A
#
# COMPACT_ATOMS: atom_id res chain seq x y z
N MET A 1 1.44 10.53 10.56
CA MET A 1 1.53 10.02 11.95
C MET A 1 2.82 10.45 12.65
N ALA A 2 4.00 9.98 12.21
CA ALA A 2 5.28 10.23 12.89
C ALA A 2 5.56 11.72 13.20
N SER A 3 5.32 12.62 12.24
CA SER A 3 5.52 14.07 12.47
C SER A 3 4.65 14.62 13.61
N ILE A 4 3.40 14.18 13.71
CA ILE A 4 2.48 14.63 14.77
C ILE A 4 2.94 14.11 16.14
N LEU A 5 3.41 12.87 16.22
CA LEU A 5 3.88 12.28 17.48
C LEU A 5 5.18 12.91 17.97
N VAL A 6 6.06 13.34 17.05
CA VAL A 6 7.33 13.98 17.39
C VAL A 6 7.16 15.46 17.69
N ASN A 7 6.41 16.18 16.84
CA ASN A 7 6.34 17.63 16.89
C ASN A 7 5.09 18.16 17.61
N GLY A 8 4.11 17.30 17.89
CA GLY A 8 2.81 17.69 18.42
C GLY A 8 2.00 18.56 17.44
N PHE A 9 0.97 19.19 17.98
CA PHE A 9 0.24 20.28 17.31
C PHE A 9 0.65 21.60 17.96
N LYS A 10 1.01 22.60 17.15
CA LYS A 10 1.24 23.98 17.64
C LYS A 10 -0.11 24.58 18.00
N ASP A 11 -0.36 24.89 19.28
CA ASP A 11 -1.47 25.64 19.92
C ASP A 11 -2.91 25.58 19.34
N HIS A 12 -3.14 24.72 18.36
CA HIS A 12 -4.37 24.59 17.61
C HIS A 12 -5.03 23.29 18.01
N THR A 13 -6.24 23.43 18.57
CA THR A 13 -7.11 22.30 18.83
C THR A 13 -7.87 21.97 17.55
N HIS A 14 -7.92 20.69 17.19
CA HIS A 14 -8.58 20.22 15.98
C HIS A 14 -9.75 19.34 16.39
N ASN A 15 -11.00 19.76 16.14
CA ASN A 15 -12.18 19.00 16.56
C ASN A 15 -12.27 17.61 15.90
N ARG A 16 -11.75 17.46 14.68
CA ARG A 16 -11.77 16.22 13.90
C ARG A 16 -10.38 15.94 13.35
N LEU A 17 -9.97 14.68 13.43
CA LEU A 17 -8.72 14.19 12.82
C LEU A 17 -9.06 13.15 11.75
N LEU A 18 -8.53 13.37 10.54
CA LEU A 18 -8.64 12.45 9.42
C LEU A 18 -7.32 11.69 9.30
N ILE A 19 -7.40 10.37 9.35
CA ILE A 19 -6.24 9.49 9.23
C ILE A 19 -6.36 8.70 7.95
N ASP A 20 -5.55 9.06 6.96
CA ASP A 20 -5.37 8.28 5.75
C ASP A 20 -4.39 7.12 5.98
N GLU A 21 -4.55 6.05 5.20
CA GLU A 21 -3.81 4.78 5.37
C GLU A 21 -3.79 4.29 6.84
N ALA A 22 -4.94 4.37 7.52
CA ALA A 22 -5.07 4.09 8.94
C ALA A 22 -4.57 2.68 9.32
N MET A 23 -4.75 1.71 8.42
CA MET A 23 -4.31 0.33 8.63
C MET A 23 -2.79 0.17 8.71
N MET A 24 -2.01 1.11 8.16
CA MET A 24 -0.54 1.10 8.22
C MET A 24 0.02 1.58 9.57
N ASN A 25 -0.83 2.08 10.46
CA ASN A 25 -0.42 2.65 11.75
C ASN A 25 -0.91 1.78 12.91
N HIS A 26 -0.07 1.65 13.94
CA HIS A 26 -0.48 1.03 15.19
C HIS A 26 -1.67 1.82 15.79
N PHE A 27 -2.73 1.15 16.25
CA PHE A 27 -3.93 1.85 16.73
C PHE A 27 -3.62 2.78 17.91
N GLY A 28 -2.76 2.35 18.82
CA GLY A 28 -2.27 3.19 19.92
C GLY A 28 -1.66 4.52 19.44
N ALA A 29 -0.90 4.51 18.34
CA ALA A 29 -0.33 5.74 17.78
C ALA A 29 -1.40 6.71 17.25
N ILE A 30 -2.48 6.17 16.65
CA ILE A 30 -3.64 6.95 16.20
C ILE A 30 -4.32 7.61 17.40
N ILE A 31 -4.57 6.86 18.47
CA ILE A 31 -5.20 7.38 19.68
C ILE A 31 -4.33 8.44 20.35
N THR A 32 -3.01 8.23 20.44
CA THR A 32 -2.09 9.25 20.96
C THR A 32 -2.18 10.54 20.13
N ALA A 33 -2.19 10.44 18.80
CA ALA A 33 -2.35 11.62 17.95
C ALA A 33 -3.71 12.32 18.16
N ALA A 34 -4.78 11.57 18.36
CA ALA A 34 -6.12 12.10 18.66
C ALA A 34 -6.13 12.90 19.98
N LEU A 35 -5.50 12.35 21.03
CA LEU A 35 -5.40 12.99 22.34
C LEU A 35 -4.56 14.28 22.26
N LEU A 36 -3.43 14.24 21.55
CA LEU A 36 -2.59 15.43 21.32
C LEU A 36 -3.35 16.52 20.54
N ALA A 37 -4.18 16.13 19.57
CA ALA A 37 -5.02 17.06 18.80
C ALA A 37 -6.18 17.65 19.62
N LYS A 38 -6.50 17.04 20.78
CA LYS A 38 -7.77 17.20 21.51
C LYS A 38 -8.98 16.98 20.60
N ALA A 39 -8.87 16.01 19.69
CA ALA A 39 -9.92 15.68 18.73
C ALA A 39 -11.10 15.00 19.41
N LYS A 40 -12.31 15.41 19.02
CA LYS A 40 -13.58 14.81 19.46
C LYS A 40 -14.04 13.71 18.52
N GLU A 41 -13.53 13.71 17.30
CA GLU A 41 -13.94 12.78 16.24
C GLU A 41 -12.73 12.31 15.44
N LEU A 42 -12.72 11.01 15.13
CA LEU A 42 -11.73 10.36 14.28
C LEU A 42 -12.40 9.79 13.04
N LEU A 43 -11.88 10.15 11.88
CA LEU A 43 -12.23 9.50 10.62
C LEU A 43 -11.03 8.68 10.16
N LEU A 44 -11.15 7.36 10.25
CA LEU A 44 -10.11 6.42 9.83
C LEU A 44 -10.42 5.94 8.41
N ILE A 45 -9.53 6.23 7.49
CA ILE A 45 -9.64 5.84 6.08
C ILE A 45 -8.51 4.85 5.80
N GLY A 46 -8.86 3.71 5.22
CA GLY A 46 -7.91 2.66 4.90
C GLY A 46 -8.60 1.42 4.36
N ASP A 47 -7.80 0.40 4.10
CA ASP A 47 -8.26 -0.84 3.49
C ASP A 47 -7.75 -2.04 4.30
N ILE A 48 -8.67 -2.83 4.85
CA ILE A 48 -8.37 -3.97 5.72
C ILE A 48 -7.64 -5.11 5.00
N ASN A 49 -7.77 -5.17 3.67
CA ASN A 49 -7.18 -6.19 2.82
C ASN A 49 -5.79 -5.75 2.28
N GLN A 50 -5.39 -4.49 2.50
CA GLN A 50 -4.04 -4.01 2.17
C GLN A 50 -3.05 -4.27 3.32
N ILE A 51 -1.78 -3.92 3.09
CA ILE A 51 -0.72 -4.21 4.05
C ILE A 51 -0.93 -3.34 5.30
N SER A 52 -1.13 -4.00 6.43
CA SER A 52 -1.30 -3.34 7.72
C SER A 52 0.05 -2.93 8.33
N HIS A 53 0.00 -2.25 9.46
CA HIS A 53 1.15 -2.01 10.32
C HIS A 53 1.98 -3.29 10.50
N ILE A 54 3.30 -3.15 10.37
CA ILE A 54 4.28 -4.22 10.58
C ILE A 54 5.21 -3.78 11.70
N ASP A 55 5.29 -4.55 12.78
CA ASP A 55 6.34 -4.38 13.76
C ASP A 55 7.69 -4.76 13.16
N ARG A 56 8.56 -3.77 12.98
CA ARG A 56 9.90 -3.99 12.41
C ARG A 56 10.91 -4.48 13.43
N HIS A 57 10.67 -4.22 14.72
CA HIS A 57 11.62 -4.55 15.77
C HIS A 57 11.21 -5.85 16.48
N ASN A 58 9.90 -6.11 16.62
CA ASN A 58 9.34 -7.33 17.19
C ASN A 58 10.00 -7.73 18.52
N VAL A 59 10.28 -6.72 19.36
CA VAL A 59 11.01 -6.88 20.63
C VAL A 59 10.10 -7.45 21.70
N PHE A 60 8.80 -7.16 21.63
CA PHE A 60 7.78 -7.64 22.54
C PHE A 60 6.45 -7.79 21.80
N PRO A 61 5.53 -8.66 22.28
CA PRO A 61 4.21 -8.78 21.70
C PRO A 61 3.43 -7.46 21.81
N MET A 62 2.87 -6.98 20.70
CA MET A 62 2.02 -5.79 20.69
C MET A 62 0.54 -6.16 20.65
N SER A 63 -0.27 -5.38 21.37
CA SER A 63 -1.73 -5.49 21.38
C SER A 63 -2.35 -4.30 20.67
N TYR A 64 -3.53 -4.49 20.07
CA TYR A 64 -4.23 -3.45 19.32
C TYR A 64 -3.42 -2.92 18.13
N GLU A 65 -2.75 -3.81 17.41
CA GLU A 65 -1.90 -3.42 16.29
C GLU A 65 -2.68 -2.79 15.13
N LYS A 66 -3.94 -3.20 14.92
CA LYS A 66 -4.77 -2.77 13.78
C LYS A 66 -6.06 -2.08 14.25
N PRO A 67 -6.49 -0.98 13.62
CA PRO A 67 -7.72 -0.28 13.99
C PRO A 67 -8.98 -1.15 13.97
N ASN A 68 -9.11 -2.04 12.98
CA ASN A 68 -10.27 -2.92 12.82
C ASN A 68 -10.43 -3.99 13.91
N THR A 69 -9.49 -4.10 14.85
CA THR A 69 -9.64 -4.94 16.06
C THR A 69 -10.45 -4.26 17.15
N VAL A 70 -10.60 -2.93 17.08
CA VAL A 70 -11.26 -2.10 18.10
C VAL A 70 -12.45 -1.33 17.53
N THR A 71 -12.40 -0.99 16.24
CA THR A 71 -13.43 -0.20 15.56
C THR A 71 -14.16 -1.00 14.50
N ILE A 72 -15.44 -0.71 14.29
CA ILE A 72 -16.23 -1.28 13.18
C ILE A 72 -16.10 -0.44 11.90
N VAL A 73 -16.23 -1.08 10.75
CA VAL A 73 -16.32 -0.39 9.46
C VAL A 73 -17.71 0.26 9.36
N SER A 74 -17.75 1.59 9.36
CA SER A 74 -19.01 2.35 9.26
C SER A 74 -19.47 2.56 7.81
N ARG A 75 -18.55 2.49 6.85
CA ARG A 75 -18.82 2.68 5.43
C ARG A 75 -17.78 1.96 4.58
N GLU A 76 -18.26 1.22 3.58
CA GLU A 76 -17.43 0.61 2.55
C GLU A 76 -17.50 1.42 1.25
N LEU A 77 -16.36 1.55 0.57
CA LEU A 77 -16.25 2.23 -0.73
C LEU A 77 -15.80 1.19 -1.78
N LEU A 78 -16.76 0.64 -2.51
CA LEU A 78 -16.54 -0.46 -3.46
C LEU A 78 -16.32 0.01 -4.92
N LEU A 79 -16.47 1.30 -5.19
CA LEU A 79 -16.23 1.87 -6.50
C LEU A 79 -14.74 2.23 -6.68
N SER A 80 -14.06 1.56 -7.61
CA SER A 80 -12.68 1.87 -7.96
C SER A 80 -12.60 2.78 -9.18
N TYR A 81 -12.02 3.96 -9.01
CA TYR A 81 -11.73 4.89 -10.11
C TYR A 81 -10.39 4.61 -10.81
N ARG A 82 -9.57 3.71 -10.23
CA ARG A 82 -8.17 3.49 -10.64
C ARG A 82 -7.98 2.17 -11.35
N ASN A 83 -8.60 1.10 -10.86
CA ASN A 83 -8.27 -0.25 -11.32
C ASN A 83 -9.01 -0.57 -12.63
N PRO A 84 -8.33 -1.19 -13.62
CA PRO A 84 -8.99 -1.80 -14.78
C PRO A 84 -9.92 -2.97 -14.39
N MET A 85 -10.75 -3.41 -15.34
CA MET A 85 -11.79 -4.41 -15.10
C MET A 85 -11.26 -5.78 -14.68
N ASP A 86 -10.20 -6.27 -15.32
CA ASP A 86 -9.58 -7.54 -14.97
C ASP A 86 -8.91 -7.53 -13.59
N VAL A 87 -8.29 -6.40 -13.21
CA VAL A 87 -7.75 -6.22 -11.85
C VAL A 87 -8.86 -6.20 -10.81
N ALA A 88 -9.94 -5.45 -11.05
CA ALA A 88 -11.09 -5.42 -10.13
C ALA A 88 -11.74 -6.81 -9.99
N TYR A 89 -11.88 -7.55 -11.10
CA TYR A 89 -12.37 -8.91 -11.09
C TYR A 89 -11.50 -9.84 -10.24
N ALA A 90 -10.17 -9.77 -10.38
CA ALA A 90 -9.25 -10.57 -9.57
C ALA A 90 -9.35 -10.24 -8.06
N LEU A 91 -9.56 -8.97 -7.73
CA LEU A 91 -9.72 -8.51 -6.35
C LEU A 91 -11.08 -8.89 -5.74
N ASN A 92 -12.11 -9.20 -6.55
CA ASN A 92 -13.46 -9.53 -6.07
C ASN A 92 -13.47 -10.77 -5.12
N LYS A 93 -12.41 -11.59 -5.13
CA LYS A 93 -12.20 -12.65 -4.14
C LYS A 93 -12.12 -12.11 -2.70
N ASN A 94 -11.58 -10.92 -2.52
CA ASN A 94 -11.32 -10.28 -1.22
C ASN A 94 -12.33 -9.17 -0.90
N TYR A 95 -13.03 -8.64 -1.91
CA TYR A 95 -13.99 -7.54 -1.77
C TYR A 95 -15.32 -7.92 -2.42
N SER A 96 -16.37 -8.12 -1.62
CA SER A 96 -17.69 -8.48 -2.15
C SER A 96 -18.33 -7.30 -2.87
N GLY A 97 -18.32 -7.32 -4.22
CA GLY A 97 -19.00 -6.32 -5.04
C GLY A 97 -18.14 -5.12 -5.42
N LEU A 98 -16.81 -5.28 -5.51
CA LEU A 98 -15.92 -4.28 -6.08
C LEU A 98 -16.23 -4.07 -7.58
N TYR A 99 -16.40 -2.82 -8.01
CA TYR A 99 -16.64 -2.49 -9.41
C TYR A 99 -15.82 -1.27 -9.86
N PRO A 100 -15.21 -1.28 -11.06
CA PRO A 100 -14.42 -0.16 -11.56
C PRO A 100 -15.21 0.79 -12.46
N THR A 101 -14.75 2.03 -12.61
CA THR A 101 -15.28 2.98 -13.62
C THR A 101 -14.58 2.89 -14.98
N GLN A 102 -13.41 2.25 -15.07
CA GLN A 102 -12.63 2.24 -16.31
C GLN A 102 -13.22 1.29 -17.35
N GLU A 103 -13.34 1.79 -18.59
CA GLU A 103 -13.70 1.00 -19.76
C GLU A 103 -12.43 0.31 -20.31
N GLY A 104 -12.41 -1.03 -20.28
CA GLY A 104 -11.27 -1.83 -20.74
C GLY A 104 -11.17 -3.16 -20.01
N SER A 105 -11.25 -4.26 -20.76
CA SER A 105 -11.41 -5.61 -20.17
C SER A 105 -10.10 -6.32 -19.83
N ARG A 106 -8.94 -5.89 -20.37
CA ARG A 106 -7.64 -6.55 -20.17
C ARG A 106 -6.49 -5.54 -20.05
N SER A 107 -5.79 -5.58 -18.93
CA SER A 107 -4.64 -4.75 -18.58
C SER A 107 -3.42 -5.58 -18.12
N LEU A 108 -3.62 -6.87 -17.81
CA LEU A 108 -2.57 -7.75 -17.30
C LEU A 108 -1.91 -8.58 -18.41
N THR A 109 -0.58 -8.57 -18.44
CA THR A 109 0.26 -9.49 -19.21
C THR A 109 1.27 -10.17 -18.28
N MET A 110 1.64 -11.41 -18.58
CA MET A 110 2.61 -12.17 -17.80
C MET A 110 3.65 -12.79 -18.72
N ASP A 111 4.92 -12.46 -18.47
CA ASP A 111 6.05 -12.94 -19.24
C ASP A 111 7.05 -13.68 -18.33
N GLY A 112 7.84 -14.56 -18.93
CA GLY A 112 8.97 -15.19 -18.25
C GLY A 112 10.04 -14.14 -17.90
N TYR A 113 10.59 -14.23 -16.69
CA TYR A 113 11.67 -13.34 -16.26
C TYR A 113 13.04 -13.92 -16.63
N ASP A 114 13.75 -13.23 -17.52
CA ASP A 114 15.15 -13.50 -17.87
C ASP A 114 15.97 -12.23 -17.61
N ARG A 115 16.86 -12.29 -16.62
CA ARG A 115 17.70 -11.16 -16.19
C ARG A 115 18.49 -10.55 -17.36
N ASN A 116 18.92 -11.37 -18.33
CA ASN A 116 19.74 -10.91 -19.45
C ASN A 116 18.93 -10.24 -20.56
N LYS A 117 17.60 -10.39 -20.55
CA LYS A 117 16.67 -9.81 -21.53
C LYS A 117 15.74 -8.76 -20.94
N PHE A 118 15.74 -8.63 -19.62
CA PHE A 118 14.88 -7.72 -18.90
C PHE A 118 15.41 -6.28 -18.98
N PHE A 119 15.19 -5.65 -20.14
CA PHE A 119 15.41 -4.21 -20.31
C PHE A 119 14.09 -3.57 -20.71
N ILE A 120 13.39 -3.03 -19.72
CA ILE A 120 12.16 -2.27 -19.94
C ILE A 120 12.44 -0.93 -19.31
N SER A 121 12.70 0.10 -20.12
CA SER A 121 12.68 1.50 -19.68
C SER A 121 11.46 2.17 -20.30
N LEU A 122 10.29 1.76 -19.83
CA LEU A 122 9.04 2.41 -20.19
C LEU A 122 8.94 3.72 -19.41
N LEU A 123 8.39 4.75 -20.06
CA LEU A 123 8.10 6.03 -19.41
C LEU A 123 6.94 5.86 -18.43
N GLN A 124 6.91 6.68 -17.37
CA GLN A 124 5.83 6.69 -16.38
C GLN A 124 5.51 5.30 -15.80
N THR A 125 6.56 4.51 -15.54
CA THR A 125 6.43 3.11 -15.13
C THR A 125 6.92 2.89 -13.71
N LEU A 126 6.06 2.25 -12.93
CA LEU A 126 6.35 1.84 -11.57
C LEU A 126 6.81 0.38 -11.56
N TYR A 127 8.09 0.16 -11.29
CA TYR A 127 8.67 -1.17 -11.15
C TYR A 127 8.58 -1.60 -9.70
N LEU A 128 7.89 -2.71 -9.46
CA LEU A 128 7.59 -3.24 -8.14
C LEU A 128 8.38 -4.51 -7.88
N ALA A 129 9.13 -4.52 -6.78
CA ALA A 129 9.66 -5.73 -6.19
C ALA A 129 8.86 -6.11 -4.94
N HIS A 130 8.85 -7.40 -4.60
CA HIS A 130 8.25 -7.84 -3.34
C HIS A 130 9.15 -7.59 -2.12
N THR A 131 10.47 -7.54 -2.33
CA THR A 131 11.48 -7.39 -1.26
C THR A 131 12.43 -6.24 -1.54
N GLN A 132 13.06 -5.73 -0.48
CA GLN A 132 14.11 -4.70 -0.61
C GLN A 132 15.32 -5.20 -1.43
N ALA A 133 15.69 -6.47 -1.29
CA ALA A 133 16.75 -7.08 -2.10
C ALA A 133 16.39 -7.09 -3.59
N GLY A 134 15.14 -7.46 -3.94
CA GLY A 134 14.67 -7.41 -5.32
C GLY A 134 14.63 -5.98 -5.88
N LYS A 135 14.26 -4.99 -5.07
CA LYS A 135 14.34 -3.57 -5.45
C LYS A 135 15.78 -3.15 -5.76
N THR A 136 16.75 -3.55 -4.94
CA THR A 136 18.16 -3.28 -5.19
C THR A 136 18.65 -3.93 -6.48
N GLU A 137 18.23 -5.16 -6.75
CA GLU A 137 18.54 -5.87 -8.00
C GLU A 137 17.96 -5.15 -9.23
N LEU A 138 16.68 -4.75 -9.19
CA LEU A 138 16.04 -3.97 -10.26
C LEU A 138 16.76 -2.65 -10.52
N LYS A 139 17.18 -1.95 -9.47
CA LYS A 139 17.96 -0.71 -9.62
C LYS A 139 19.35 -0.97 -10.22
N ALA A 140 20.00 -2.07 -9.83
CA ALA A 140 21.30 -2.47 -10.40
C ALA A 140 21.19 -2.84 -11.89
N MET A 141 20.01 -3.26 -12.34
CA MET A 141 19.66 -3.47 -13.75
C MET A 141 19.13 -2.21 -14.44
N GLU A 142 19.34 -1.03 -13.86
CA GLU A 142 18.93 0.27 -14.42
C GLU A 142 17.42 0.40 -14.69
N CYS A 143 16.59 -0.43 -14.05
CA CYS A 143 15.15 -0.27 -14.12
C CYS A 143 14.74 1.05 -13.49
N GLY A 144 13.71 1.69 -14.05
CA GLY A 144 13.16 2.94 -13.51
C GLY A 144 13.99 4.19 -13.76
N LEU A 145 15.01 4.16 -14.62
CA LEU A 145 15.72 5.38 -15.09
C LEU A 145 14.92 6.19 -16.12
N GLY A 146 13.86 5.62 -16.70
CA GLY A 146 12.95 6.33 -17.60
C GLY A 146 12.29 7.55 -16.93
N ARG A 147 11.87 8.52 -17.74
CA ARG A 147 11.19 9.73 -17.22
C ARG A 147 9.95 9.32 -16.42
N GLU A 148 9.84 9.88 -15.21
CA GLU A 148 8.74 9.63 -14.27
C GLU A 148 8.58 8.15 -13.86
N SER A 149 9.62 7.33 -14.09
CA SER A 149 9.67 5.94 -13.67
C SER A 149 10.41 5.80 -12.35
N ARG A 150 10.06 4.78 -11.56
CA ARG A 150 10.64 4.53 -10.24
C ARG A 150 10.66 3.03 -9.93
N VAL A 151 11.61 2.62 -9.10
CA VAL A 151 11.66 1.26 -8.52
C VAL A 151 11.35 1.34 -7.03
N LEU A 152 10.29 0.64 -6.61
CA LEU A 152 9.82 0.58 -5.23
C LEU A 152 9.46 -0.86 -4.86
N THR A 153 9.33 -1.13 -3.56
CA THR A 153 8.70 -2.37 -3.11
C THR A 153 7.19 -2.21 -3.07
N ILE A 154 6.42 -3.31 -3.19
CA ILE A 154 4.95 -3.28 -3.11
C ILE A 154 4.49 -2.53 -1.85
N HIS A 155 5.13 -2.78 -0.70
CA HIS A 155 4.84 -2.09 0.57
C HIS A 155 5.10 -0.57 0.53
N GLU A 156 6.12 -0.10 -0.18
CA GLU A 156 6.41 1.34 -0.32
C GLU A 156 5.43 2.04 -1.27
N THR A 157 4.66 1.28 -2.07
CA THR A 157 3.77 1.83 -3.10
C THR A 157 2.31 1.91 -2.68
N GLN A 158 1.99 1.48 -1.47
CA GLN A 158 0.66 1.64 -0.91
C GLN A 158 0.24 3.12 -0.93
N GLY A 159 -1.01 3.38 -1.33
CA GLY A 159 -1.53 4.73 -1.58
C GLY A 159 -1.12 5.38 -2.92
N LEU A 160 -0.20 4.79 -3.69
CA LEU A 160 0.23 5.37 -4.98
C LEU A 160 -0.59 4.86 -6.17
N ALA A 161 -0.59 5.65 -7.25
CA ALA A 161 -1.16 5.28 -8.54
C ALA A 161 -0.13 5.52 -9.66
N SER A 162 -0.13 4.67 -10.68
CA SER A 162 0.72 4.82 -11.87
C SER A 162 -0.01 4.30 -13.09
N LYS A 163 0.35 4.82 -14.26
CA LYS A 163 -0.22 4.40 -15.56
C LYS A 163 0.26 3.01 -15.95
N ASN A 164 1.55 2.74 -15.76
CA ASN A 164 2.18 1.47 -16.08
C ASN A 164 2.79 0.88 -14.80
N VAL A 165 2.49 -0.39 -14.53
CA VAL A 165 3.06 -1.11 -13.38
C VAL A 165 3.69 -2.39 -13.87
N VAL A 166 4.96 -2.61 -13.50
CA VAL A 166 5.69 -3.84 -13.81
C VAL A 166 6.08 -4.50 -12.50
N ILE A 167 5.44 -5.62 -12.19
CA ILE A 167 5.74 -6.39 -10.98
C ILE A 167 6.76 -7.46 -11.32
N VAL A 168 7.92 -7.42 -10.67
CA VAL A 168 9.00 -8.38 -10.92
C VAL A 168 9.21 -9.23 -9.68
N ARG A 169 9.12 -10.55 -9.87
CA ARG A 169 9.55 -11.54 -8.90
C ARG A 169 10.98 -11.96 -9.23
N THR A 170 11.96 -11.33 -8.58
CA THR A 170 13.38 -11.63 -8.84
C THR A 170 13.85 -12.95 -8.23
N ALA A 171 13.17 -13.44 -7.18
CA ALA A 171 13.53 -14.69 -6.50
C ALA A 171 12.65 -15.86 -6.92
N SER A 172 13.28 -16.94 -7.39
CA SER A 172 12.61 -18.21 -7.73
C SER A 172 12.10 -18.98 -6.50
N LYS A 173 12.78 -18.84 -5.35
CA LYS A 173 12.39 -19.49 -4.10
C LYS A 173 10.99 -19.04 -3.66
N LYS A 174 10.23 -19.95 -3.07
CA LYS A 174 8.96 -19.63 -2.42
C LYS A 174 9.24 -18.75 -1.21
N ALA A 175 8.42 -17.73 -1.01
CA ALA A 175 8.43 -16.86 0.17
C ALA A 175 6.98 -16.68 0.62
N ALA A 176 6.77 -16.53 1.93
CA ALA A 176 5.42 -16.41 2.51
C ALA A 176 4.65 -15.22 1.91
N ILE A 177 5.35 -14.12 1.60
CA ILE A 177 4.81 -12.90 0.98
C ILE A 177 4.23 -13.11 -0.43
N TYR A 178 4.55 -14.22 -1.10
CA TYR A 178 3.97 -14.56 -2.41
C TYR A 178 2.63 -15.30 -2.29
N ASN A 179 2.30 -15.77 -1.08
CA ASN A 179 1.08 -16.52 -0.81
C ASN A 179 0.07 -15.72 0.02
N SER A 180 0.42 -14.51 0.46
CA SER A 180 -0.52 -13.59 1.10
C SER A 180 -1.45 -13.03 0.03
N ILE A 181 -2.63 -13.65 -0.09
CA ILE A 181 -3.79 -13.14 -0.82
C ILE A 181 -4.86 -12.84 0.21
#